data_AF-A0A6L9ZW46-F1
#
_entry.id   AF-A0A6L9ZW46-F1
#
_cell.length_a   1.000
_cell.length_b   1.000
_cell.length_c   1.000
_cell.angle_alpha   90.00
_cell.angle_beta   90.00
_cell.angle_gamma   90.00
#
_symmetry.space_group_name_H-M   'P 1'
#
loop_
_entity.id
_entity.type
_entity.pdbx_description
1 polymer ?
#
loop_
_entity_poly.entity_id
_entity_poly.type
_entity_poly.pdbx_seq_one_letter_code
_entity_poly.pdbx_strand_id
1 'polypeptide(L)'
;NYNQWFADIEYRRKIAEKLQIEFSDAGIDKVTSFGGGSSFEGKQFKNKATSMDVLNRWQKVSDDPQYKQFFNQEILKYSERIFGHVPGTESLIN
;
A
#
# COMPACT_ATOMS: atom_id res chain seq x y z
N ASN A 1 8.15 -5.46 -0.40
CA ASN A 1 7.48 -4.48 0.50
C ASN A 1 5.96 -4.57 0.26
N TYR A 2 5.14 -3.73 0.91
CA TYR A 2 3.67 -3.74 0.71
C TYR A 2 3.25 -3.41 -0.74
N ASN A 3 3.88 -2.43 -1.39
CA ASN A 3 3.56 -2.04 -2.77
C ASN A 3 3.71 -3.22 -3.74
N GLN A 4 4.82 -3.96 -3.61
CA GLN A 4 5.05 -5.17 -4.40
C GLN A 4 4.08 -6.29 -4.02
N TRP A 5 3.79 -6.48 -2.73
CA TRP A 5 2.80 -7.46 -2.30
C TRP A 5 1.42 -7.18 -2.91
N PHE A 6 1.01 -5.92 -3.02
CA PHE A 6 -0.25 -5.53 -3.62
C PHE A 6 -0.25 -5.72 -5.16
N ALA A 7 0.80 -5.25 -5.84
CA ALA A 7 0.81 -5.14 -7.30
C ALA A 7 1.38 -6.36 -8.06
N ASP A 8 2.22 -7.19 -7.42
CA ASP A 8 3.00 -8.23 -8.11
C ASP A 8 2.67 -9.63 -7.57
N ILE A 9 2.06 -10.45 -8.44
CA ILE A 9 1.72 -11.84 -8.12
C ILE A 9 2.97 -12.72 -7.93
N GLU A 10 4.03 -12.49 -8.69
CA GLU A 10 5.28 -13.25 -8.56
C GLU A 10 5.97 -12.92 -7.24
N TYR A 11 5.86 -11.67 -6.80
CA TYR A 11 6.33 -11.29 -5.47
C TYR A 11 5.58 -12.05 -4.36
N ARG A 12 4.25 -12.17 -4.46
CA ARG A 12 3.46 -12.97 -3.50
C ARG A 12 3.79 -14.46 -3.57
N ARG A 13 3.98 -15.03 -4.75
CA ARG A 13 4.43 -16.43 -4.93
C ARG A 13 5.77 -16.69 -4.25
N LYS A 14 6.76 -15.81 -4.45
CA LYS A 14 8.07 -15.89 -3.80
C LYS A 14 7.98 -15.79 -2.27
N ILE A 15 7.03 -15.02 -1.74
CA ILE A 15 6.78 -15.00 -0.29
C ILE A 15 6.26 -16.36 0.18
N ALA A 16 5.25 -16.92 -0.49
CA ALA A 16 4.70 -18.22 -0.13
C ALA A 16 5.77 -19.34 -0.17
N GLU A 17 6.59 -19.35 -1.22
CA GLU A 17 7.74 -20.27 -1.36
C GLU A 17 8.72 -20.15 -0.19
N LYS A 18 9.14 -18.93 0.16
CA LYS A 18 10.06 -18.68 1.29
C LYS A 18 9.47 -19.11 2.64
N LEU A 19 8.17 -18.99 2.80
CA LEU A 19 7.45 -19.40 4.00
C LEU A 19 7.10 -20.89 4.00
N GLN A 20 7.43 -21.63 2.93
CA GLN A 20 7.10 -23.05 2.76
C GLN A 20 5.59 -23.33 2.90
N ILE A 21 4.76 -22.42 2.38
CA ILE A 21 3.31 -22.57 2.32
C ILE A 21 2.85 -22.65 0.87
N GLU A 22 1.71 -23.30 0.64
CA GLU A 22 1.08 -23.28 -0.66
C GLU A 22 0.62 -21.86 -1.01
N PHE A 23 1.00 -21.40 -2.21
CA PHE A 23 0.58 -20.08 -2.68
C PHE A 23 -0.94 -20.07 -2.94
N SER A 24 -1.61 -19.06 -2.42
CA SER A 24 -3.02 -18.78 -2.74
C SER A 24 -3.31 -17.29 -2.68
N ASP A 25 -3.98 -16.79 -3.72
CA ASP A 25 -4.54 -15.44 -3.79
C ASP A 25 -6.06 -15.43 -3.61
N ALA A 26 -6.66 -16.52 -3.10
CA ALA A 26 -8.11 -16.62 -2.96
C ALA A 26 -8.75 -15.46 -2.16
N GLY A 27 -7.97 -14.80 -1.29
CA GLY A 27 -8.39 -13.63 -0.51
C GLY A 27 -8.01 -12.27 -1.09
N ILE A 28 -7.24 -12.18 -2.17
CA ILE A 28 -6.60 -10.92 -2.61
C ILE A 28 -7.61 -9.81 -2.94
N ASP A 29 -8.77 -10.19 -3.49
CA ASP A 29 -9.83 -9.27 -3.89
C ASP A 29 -10.92 -9.09 -2.83
N LYS A 30 -10.78 -9.73 -1.67
CA LYS A 30 -11.81 -9.72 -0.63
C LYS A 30 -11.63 -8.51 0.30
N VAL A 31 -12.59 -7.59 0.25
CA VAL A 31 -12.77 -6.60 1.32
C VAL A 31 -13.54 -7.25 2.46
N THR A 32 -12.97 -7.23 3.68
CA THR A 32 -13.65 -7.77 4.87
C THR A 32 -14.95 -7.02 5.15
N SER A 33 -16.00 -7.76 5.52
CA SER A 33 -17.26 -7.17 5.98
C SER A 33 -17.23 -6.76 7.45
N PHE A 34 -16.28 -7.31 8.22
CA PHE A 34 -16.03 -6.91 9.60
C PHE A 34 -15.41 -5.51 9.62
N GLY A 35 -15.91 -4.62 10.49
CA GLY A 35 -15.46 -3.23 10.53
C GLY A 35 -16.03 -2.32 9.44
N GLY A 36 -17.07 -2.74 8.71
CA GLY A 36 -17.80 -1.89 7.76
C GLY A 36 -17.23 -1.85 6.34
N GLY A 37 -16.02 -2.37 6.11
CA GLY A 37 -15.34 -2.37 4.82
C GLY A 37 -14.03 -1.58 4.88
N SER A 38 -13.58 -1.05 3.74
CA SER A 38 -12.45 -0.12 3.72
C SER A 38 -12.81 1.18 4.42
N SER A 39 -11.91 1.71 5.23
CA SER A 39 -12.05 3.04 5.85
C SER A 39 -12.14 4.20 4.85
N PHE A 40 -11.81 3.97 3.57
CA PHE A 40 -11.83 4.99 2.52
C PHE A 40 -13.02 4.84 1.58
N GLU A 41 -13.30 3.61 1.10
CA GLU A 41 -14.32 3.36 0.08
C GLU A 41 -15.40 2.35 0.51
N GLY A 42 -15.47 2.01 1.81
CA GLY A 42 -16.47 1.09 2.36
C GLY A 42 -16.47 -0.26 1.66
N LYS A 43 -17.63 -0.67 1.12
CA LYS A 43 -17.83 -1.95 0.43
C LYS A 43 -17.82 -1.84 -1.09
N GLN A 44 -17.52 -0.67 -1.66
CA GLN A 44 -17.57 -0.42 -3.11
C GLN A 44 -16.72 -1.41 -3.91
N PHE A 45 -15.59 -1.85 -3.33
CA PHE A 45 -14.65 -2.77 -3.96
C PHE A 45 -14.75 -4.21 -3.44
N LYS A 46 -15.93 -4.62 -2.94
CA LYS A 46 -16.15 -6.01 -2.55
C LYS A 46 -15.88 -6.93 -3.75
N ASN A 47 -14.97 -7.90 -3.58
CA ASN A 47 -14.47 -8.81 -4.62
C ASN A 47 -13.69 -8.12 -5.74
N LYS A 48 -13.20 -6.90 -5.52
CA LYS A 48 -12.36 -6.11 -6.44
C LYS A 48 -11.33 -5.29 -5.67
N ALA A 49 -10.83 -5.81 -4.55
CA ALA A 49 -9.94 -5.05 -3.65
C ALA A 49 -8.64 -4.62 -4.35
N THR A 50 -8.15 -5.40 -5.32
CA THR A 50 -6.96 -5.02 -6.11
C THR A 50 -7.20 -3.86 -7.08
N SER A 51 -8.47 -3.50 -7.34
CA SER A 51 -8.84 -2.32 -8.12
C SER A 51 -8.84 -1.03 -7.31
N MET A 52 -8.55 -1.10 -6.01
CA MET A 52 -8.49 0.07 -5.12
C MET A 52 -7.16 0.79 -5.29
N ASP A 53 -7.20 2.13 -5.30
CA ASP A 53 -5.99 2.95 -5.42
C ASP A 53 -5.28 3.14 -4.06
N VAL A 54 -4.96 2.02 -3.40
CA VAL A 54 -4.45 2.05 -2.02
C VAL A 54 -3.05 2.60 -1.91
N LEU A 55 -2.25 2.52 -2.98
CA LEU A 55 -0.85 2.94 -3.01
C LEU A 55 -0.70 4.47 -3.14
N ASN A 56 -1.73 5.17 -3.62
CA ASN A 56 -1.70 6.63 -3.82
C ASN A 56 -2.56 7.40 -2.82
N ARG A 57 -3.13 6.75 -1.79
CA ARG A 57 -4.00 7.41 -0.79
C ARG A 57 -3.33 8.56 -0.05
N TRP A 58 -2.00 8.51 0.12
CA TRP A 58 -1.23 9.56 0.78
C TRP A 58 -1.37 10.92 0.07
N GLN A 59 -1.60 10.93 -1.25
CA GLN A 59 -1.78 12.17 -2.02
C GLN A 59 -3.00 12.96 -1.59
N LYS A 60 -4.02 12.30 -1.02
CA LYS A 60 -5.23 12.97 -0.51
C LYS A 60 -4.95 13.88 0.69
N VAL A 61 -3.81 13.69 1.35
CA VAL A 61 -3.40 14.43 2.56
C VAL A 61 -2.01 15.05 2.41
N SER A 62 -1.39 14.98 1.23
CA SER A 62 -0.02 15.44 1.02
C SER A 62 0.15 16.94 1.26
N ASP A 63 -0.91 17.73 1.12
CA ASP A 63 -0.89 19.18 1.33
C ASP A 63 -1.18 19.58 2.78
N ASP A 64 -1.55 18.64 3.65
CA ASP A 64 -1.81 18.92 5.06
C ASP A 64 -0.48 19.21 5.81
N PRO A 65 -0.30 20.41 6.40
CA PRO A 65 0.91 20.74 7.16
C PRO A 65 1.20 19.78 8.31
N GLN A 66 0.15 19.27 8.97
CA GLN A 66 0.28 18.30 10.05
C GLN A 66 0.75 16.94 9.53
N TYR A 67 0.43 16.58 8.29
CA TYR A 67 0.95 15.38 7.65
C TYR A 67 2.42 15.57 7.26
N LYS A 68 2.77 16.70 6.65
CA LYS A 68 4.15 17.01 6.23
C LYS A 68 5.15 17.04 7.39
N GLN A 69 4.74 17.40 8.59
CA GLN A 69 5.64 17.45 9.76
C GLN A 69 6.30 16.10 10.09
N PHE A 70 5.71 14.98 9.64
CA PHE A 70 6.25 13.65 9.86
C PHE A 70 7.35 13.29 8.87
N PHE A 71 7.60 14.10 7.84
CA PHE A 71 8.59 13.80 6.80
C PHE A 71 9.88 14.57 7.04
N ASN A 72 10.99 13.85 6.91
CA ASN A 72 12.32 14.40 6.92
C ASN A 72 13.22 13.58 5.98
N GLN A 73 14.46 14.02 5.79
CA GLN A 73 15.41 13.40 4.86
C GLN A 73 15.68 11.92 5.21
N GLU A 74 15.72 11.57 6.50
CA GLU A 74 15.92 10.19 6.94
C GLU A 74 14.74 9.30 6.55
N ILE A 75 13.51 9.79 6.73
CA ILE A 75 12.29 9.07 6.39
C ILE A 75 12.19 8.85 4.88
N LEU A 76 12.45 9.88 4.05
CA LEU A 76 12.46 9.68 2.60
C LEU A 76 13.54 8.69 2.16
N LYS A 77 14.74 8.74 2.75
CA LYS A 77 15.81 7.79 2.46
C LYS A 77 15.42 6.34 2.77
N TYR A 78 14.79 6.09 3.92
CA TYR A 78 14.33 4.73 4.25
C TYR A 78 13.14 4.30 3.40
N SER A 79 12.23 5.23 3.08
CA SER A 79 11.13 4.99 2.15
C SER A 79 11.68 4.51 0.80
N GLU A 80 12.63 5.25 0.22
CA GLU A 80 13.26 4.89 -1.05
C GLU A 80 14.00 3.55 -0.98
N ARG A 81 14.67 3.25 0.13
CA ARG A 81 15.33 1.96 0.34
C ARG A 81 14.35 0.77 0.37
N ILE A 82 13.17 0.95 0.96
CA ILE A 82 12.18 -0.12 1.14
C ILE A 82 11.29 -0.26 -0.09
N PHE A 83 10.82 0.86 -0.63
CA PHE A 83 9.79 0.93 -1.67
C PHE A 83 10.32 1.27 -3.06
N GLY A 84 11.59 1.67 -3.18
CA GLY A 84 12.11 2.33 -4.37
C GLY A 84 11.67 3.79 -4.43
N HIS A 85 12.06 4.49 -5.50
CA HIS A 85 11.61 5.84 -5.73
C HIS A 85 10.08 5.89 -5.93
N VAL A 86 9.38 6.63 -5.06
CA VAL A 86 7.93 6.87 -5.16
C VAL A 86 7.72 8.31 -5.63
N PRO A 87 7.27 8.52 -6.88
CA PRO A 87 7.14 9.85 -7.45
C PRO A 87 6.21 10.75 -6.63
N GLY A 88 6.63 12.01 -6.44
CA GLY A 88 5.86 13.04 -5.73
C GLY A 88 6.12 13.08 -4.23
N THR A 89 6.87 12.12 -3.67
CA THR A 89 7.22 12.16 -2.24
C THR A 89 8.23 13.25 -1.89
N GLU A 90 8.90 13.83 -2.88
CA GLU A 90 9.81 14.96 -2.73
C GLU A 90 9.09 16.21 -2.23
N SER A 91 7.81 16.40 -2.54
CA SER A 91 7.02 17.54 -2.06
C SER A 91 6.59 17.44 -0.60
N LEU A 92 6.88 16.30 0.05
CA LEU A 92 6.58 16.05 1.46
C LEU A 92 7.65 16.60 2.40
N ILE A 93 8.87 16.81 1.89
CA ILE A 93 9.91 17.56 2.61
C ILE A 93 9.84 19.01 2.13
N ASN A 94 9.70 19.94 3.07
CA ASN A 94 9.95 21.36 2.84
C ASN A 94 11.44 21.68 3.00
#